data_AF-A0A1Q5QTT6-F1
#
_entry.id   AF-A0A1Q5QTT6-F1
#
_cell.length_a   1.000
_cell.length_b   1.000
_cell.length_c   1.000
_cell.angle_alpha   90.00
_cell.angle_beta   90.00
_cell.angle_gamma   90.00
#
_symmetry.space_group_name_H-M   'P 1'
#
loop_
_entity.id
_entity.type
_entity.pdbx_description
1 polymer ?
#
loop_
_entity_poly.entity_id
_entity_poly.type
_entity_poly.pdbx_seq_one_letter_code
_entity_poly.pdbx_strand_id
1 'polypeptide(L)'
;MAETAYPYATYLDIKFDPLTLIDVFSLAKTVTDQWYNQTLCKVNDSVIRLGVMQGEYHWHKHDNDDEFFFVLSGRFIIDLEGHSIELLPNQGFTVPKGVLH
;
A
#
# COMPACT_ATOMS: atom_id res chain seq x y z
N MET A 1 19.57 16.12 -7.67
CA MET A 1 18.52 15.54 -8.53
C MET A 1 17.21 16.03 -7.96
N ALA A 2 16.33 16.63 -8.76
CA ALA A 2 15.04 17.09 -8.25
C ALA A 2 14.29 15.88 -7.68
N GLU A 3 13.84 15.95 -6.43
CA GLU A 3 12.89 14.98 -5.91
C GLU A 3 11.65 15.05 -6.80
N THR A 4 11.40 13.98 -7.55
CA THR A 4 10.19 13.87 -8.35
C THR A 4 9.01 13.86 -7.39
N ALA A 5 8.28 14.97 -7.32
CA ALA A 5 7.06 15.04 -6.54
C ALA A 5 5.97 14.26 -7.28
N TYR A 6 5.64 13.09 -6.77
CA TYR A 6 4.54 12.28 -7.29
C TYR A 6 3.21 12.73 -6.68
N PRO A 7 2.10 12.72 -7.44
CA PRO A 7 0.81 13.24 -7.00
C PRO A 7 0.04 12.24 -6.11
N TYR A 8 0.67 11.72 -5.07
CA TYR A 8 0.07 10.69 -4.21
C TYR A 8 -0.58 11.32 -2.97
N ALA A 9 -1.81 10.92 -2.68
CA ALA A 9 -2.51 11.25 -1.44
C ALA A 9 -2.06 10.28 -0.34
N THR A 10 -0.93 10.61 0.32
CA THR A 10 -0.35 9.78 1.39
C THR A 10 -0.58 10.41 2.76
N TYR A 11 -1.26 9.66 3.62
CA TYR A 11 -1.63 10.05 4.99
C TYR A 11 -0.94 9.08 5.98
N LEU A 12 0.10 9.58 6.65
CA LEU A 12 0.94 8.78 7.56
C LEU A 12 0.47 8.84 9.02
N ASP A 13 -0.51 9.70 9.32
CA ASP A 13 -1.18 9.73 10.62
C ASP A 13 -2.02 8.46 10.83
N ILE A 14 -2.10 8.03 12.10
CA ILE A 14 -2.93 6.89 12.49
C ILE A 14 -4.39 7.34 12.49
N LYS A 15 -5.21 6.75 11.62
CA LYS A 15 -6.63 7.13 11.46
C LYS A 15 -7.55 6.58 12.55
N PHE A 16 -7.26 5.39 13.08
CA PHE A 16 -8.14 4.71 14.03
C PHE A 16 -7.40 4.35 15.33
N ASP A 17 -8.05 4.67 16.46
CA ASP A 17 -7.59 4.28 17.79
C ASP A 17 -7.75 2.77 18.04
N PRO A 18 -6.98 2.19 18.98
CA PRO A 18 -7.18 0.81 19.43
C PRO A 18 -8.64 0.52 19.84
N LEU A 19 -9.07 -0.72 19.62
CA LEU A 19 -10.46 -1.20 19.88
C LEU A 19 -11.54 -0.53 19.01
N THR A 20 -11.15 0.10 17.91
CA THR A 20 -12.09 0.63 16.90
C THR A 20 -12.28 -0.37 15.76
N LEU A 21 -13.53 -0.57 15.33
CA LEU A 21 -13.85 -1.34 14.12
C LEU A 21 -13.34 -0.58 12.87
N ILE A 22 -12.53 -1.24 12.04
CA ILE A 22 -12.02 -0.68 10.79
C ILE A 22 -12.73 -1.36 9.61
N ASP A 23 -13.68 -0.67 8.99
CA ASP A 23 -14.33 -1.11 7.74
C ASP A 23 -13.59 -0.53 6.53
N VAL A 24 -12.59 -1.28 6.06
CA VAL A 24 -11.76 -0.91 4.92
C VAL A 24 -12.55 -0.82 3.61
N PHE A 25 -13.64 -1.56 3.46
CA PHE A 25 -14.44 -1.55 2.24
C PHE A 25 -15.26 -0.26 2.14
N SER A 26 -15.90 0.14 3.23
CA SER A 26 -16.61 1.42 3.30
C SER A 26 -15.65 2.60 3.13
N LEU A 27 -14.47 2.54 3.75
CA LEU A 27 -13.44 3.57 3.58
C LEU A 27 -12.96 3.69 2.12
N ALA A 28 -12.63 2.56 1.48
CA ALA A 28 -12.16 2.55 0.09
C ALA A 28 -13.16 3.19 -0.88
N LYS A 29 -14.48 3.04 -0.65
CA LYS A 29 -15.53 3.67 -1.47
C LYS A 29 -15.57 5.19 -1.39
N THR A 30 -15.00 5.78 -0.34
CA THR A 30 -14.96 7.24 -0.17
C THR A 30 -13.76 7.88 -0.87
N VAL A 31 -12.80 7.08 -1.31
CA VAL A 31 -11.58 7.56 -1.95
C VAL A 31 -11.87 7.98 -3.38
N THR A 32 -11.47 9.20 -3.73
CA THR A 32 -11.56 9.76 -5.09
C THR A 32 -10.20 9.94 -5.75
N ASP A 33 -9.11 9.87 -4.97
CA ASP A 33 -7.76 9.97 -5.47
C ASP A 33 -7.35 8.69 -6.21
N GLN A 34 -6.57 8.84 -7.29
CA GLN A 34 -6.02 7.68 -8.02
C GLN A 34 -4.99 6.92 -7.20
N TRP A 35 -4.30 7.62 -6.29
CA TRP A 35 -3.28 7.07 -5.43
C TRP A 35 -3.52 7.53 -4.01
N TYR A 36 -4.15 6.67 -3.23
CA TYR A 36 -4.45 6.90 -1.83
C TYR A 36 -3.74 5.87 -0.97
N ASN A 37 -3.00 6.34 0.03
CA ASN A 37 -2.37 5.49 1.02
C ASN A 37 -2.61 6.08 2.41
N GLN A 38 -3.34 5.36 3.26
CA GLN A 38 -3.65 5.81 4.62
C GLN A 38 -3.20 4.78 5.64
N THR A 39 -2.46 5.25 6.65
CA THR A 39 -2.20 4.47 7.85
C THR A 39 -3.47 4.31 8.68
N LEU A 40 -3.94 3.08 8.82
CA LEU A 40 -5.18 2.75 9.53
C LEU A 40 -4.93 2.63 11.03
N CYS A 41 -3.96 1.80 11.40
CA CYS A 41 -3.59 1.54 12.80
C CYS A 41 -2.13 1.07 12.90
N LYS A 42 -1.60 1.10 14.13
CA LYS A 42 -0.29 0.57 14.48
C LYS A 42 -0.44 -0.78 15.19
N VAL A 43 0.37 -1.76 14.80
CA VAL A 43 0.46 -3.09 15.41
C VAL A 43 1.91 -3.36 15.75
N ASN A 44 2.27 -3.26 17.03
CA ASN A 44 3.67 -3.31 17.49
C ASN A 44 4.52 -2.29 16.71
N ASP A 45 5.57 -2.73 16.01
CA ASP A 45 6.44 -1.88 15.21
C ASP A 45 5.99 -1.72 13.75
N SER A 46 4.89 -2.36 13.36
CA SER A 46 4.31 -2.29 12.02
C SER A 46 3.07 -1.40 11.98
N VAL A 47 2.68 -0.99 10.78
CA VAL A 47 1.41 -0.30 10.52
C VAL A 47 0.60 -1.07 9.50
N ILE A 48 -0.72 -1.03 9.64
CA ILE A 48 -1.64 -1.50 8.60
C ILE A 48 -2.07 -0.30 7.77
N ARG A 49 -1.96 -0.40 6.45
CA ARG A 49 -2.33 0.67 5.51
C ARG A 49 -3.43 0.20 4.57
N LEU A 50 -4.30 1.13 4.19
CA LEU A 50 -5.20 0.97 3.05
C LEU A 50 -4.61 1.68 1.85
N GLY A 51 -4.27 0.91 0.82
CA GLY A 51 -3.96 1.42 -0.52
C GLY A 51 -5.18 1.36 -1.43
N VAL A 52 -5.53 2.46 -2.10
CA VAL A 52 -6.43 2.48 -3.25
C VAL A 52 -5.64 3.09 -4.40
N MET A 53 -5.45 2.30 -5.46
CA MET A 53 -4.43 2.56 -6.48
C MET A 53 -5.00 2.37 -7.88
N GLN A 54 -4.70 3.29 -8.78
CA GLN A 54 -5.04 3.23 -10.19
C GLN A 54 -3.90 3.78 -11.06
N GLY A 55 -3.33 2.92 -11.89
CA GLY A 55 -2.23 3.26 -12.81
C GLY A 55 -0.88 2.71 -12.34
N GLU A 56 0.19 3.43 -12.61
CA GLU A 56 1.57 3.06 -12.23
C GLU A 56 2.09 3.82 -10.99
N TYR A 57 2.80 3.10 -10.13
CA TYR A 57 3.57 3.66 -9.02
C TYR A 57 5.05 3.74 -9.41
N HIS A 58 5.83 4.56 -8.69
CA HIS A 58 7.25 4.65 -8.94
C HIS A 58 8.00 3.47 -8.30
N TRP A 59 9.10 3.08 -8.95
CA TRP A 59 10.03 2.11 -8.39
C TRP A 59 10.64 2.64 -7.09
N HIS A 60 10.62 1.82 -6.06
CA HIS A 60 11.16 2.13 -4.75
C HIS A 60 11.58 0.86 -4.00
N LYS A 61 12.21 1.05 -2.85
CA LYS A 61 12.58 -0.04 -1.94
C LYS A 61 12.51 0.43 -0.51
N HIS A 62 12.29 -0.51 0.40
CA HIS A 62 12.38 -0.29 1.83
C HIS A 62 13.67 -0.93 2.35
N ASP A 63 14.59 -0.13 2.91
CA ASP A 63 15.88 -0.67 3.37
C ASP A 63 15.75 -1.53 4.65
N ASN A 64 14.73 -1.26 5.47
CA ASN A 64 14.64 -1.82 6.82
C ASN A 64 13.43 -2.74 7.04
N ASP A 65 12.40 -2.60 6.21
CA ASP A 65 11.09 -3.19 6.44
C ASP A 65 10.69 -4.07 5.27
N ASP A 66 10.18 -5.26 5.57
CA ASP A 66 9.45 -6.06 4.57
C ASP A 66 8.07 -5.42 4.36
N GLU A 67 7.56 -5.46 3.13
CA GLU A 67 6.23 -4.94 2.82
C GLU A 67 5.31 -6.08 2.36
N PHE A 68 4.16 -6.23 3.04
CA PHE A 68 3.15 -7.22 2.69
C PHE A 68 1.96 -6.56 2.03
N PHE A 69 1.66 -7.01 0.81
CA PHE A 69 0.47 -6.61 0.07
C PHE A 69 -0.58 -7.71 0.15
N PHE A 70 -1.84 -7.33 0.38
CA PHE A 70 -2.99 -8.23 0.30
C PHE A 70 -4.14 -7.56 -0.45
N VAL A 71 -4.55 -8.15 -1.57
CA VAL A 71 -5.53 -7.54 -2.46
C VAL A 71 -6.94 -7.84 -1.98
N LEU A 72 -7.69 -6.78 -1.64
CA LEU A 72 -9.10 -6.89 -1.26
C LEU A 72 -10.03 -6.89 -2.48
N SER A 73 -9.69 -6.14 -3.53
CA SER A 73 -10.50 -5.99 -4.74
C SER A 73 -9.63 -5.54 -5.92
N GLY A 74 -10.09 -5.84 -7.13
CA GLY A 74 -9.40 -5.47 -8.36
C GLY A 74 -8.21 -6.39 -8.66
N ARG A 75 -7.21 -5.83 -9.36
CA ARG A 75 -5.99 -6.51 -9.74
C ARG A 75 -4.81 -5.61 -9.42
N PHE A 76 -3.81 -6.17 -8.77
CA PHE A 76 -2.58 -5.46 -8.41
C PHE A 76 -1.39 -6.17 -9.01
N ILE A 77 -0.49 -5.42 -9.66
CA ILE A 77 0.71 -5.97 -10.30
C ILE A 77 1.89 -5.34 -9.59
N ILE A 78 2.80 -6.19 -9.12
CA ILE A 78 4.07 -5.78 -8.51
C ILE A 78 5.16 -6.12 -9.51
N ASP A 79 5.82 -5.09 -10.04
CA ASP A 79 6.99 -5.28 -10.87
C ASP A 79 8.21 -5.53 -9.98
N LEU A 80 9.00 -6.53 -10.35
CA LEU A 80 10.28 -6.86 -9.74
C LEU A 80 11.35 -6.80 -10.82
N GLU A 81 12.63 -6.85 -10.44
CA GLU A 81 13.68 -6.98 -11.43
C GLU A 81 13.48 -8.25 -12.28
N GLY A 82 13.22 -8.04 -13.58
CA GLY A 82 13.11 -9.09 -14.59
C GLY A 82 11.77 -9.80 -14.70
N HIS A 83 10.80 -9.59 -13.80
CA HIS A 83 9.48 -10.22 -13.87
C HIS A 83 8.43 -9.45 -13.05
N SER A 84 7.15 -9.79 -13.24
CA SER A 84 6.04 -9.18 -12.51
C SER A 84 5.20 -10.25 -11.81
N ILE A 85 4.63 -9.90 -10.67
CA ILE A 85 3.68 -10.74 -9.92
C ILE A 85 2.29 -10.10 -10.02
N GLU A 86 1.32 -10.84 -10.56
CA GLU A 86 -0.09 -10.44 -10.56
C GLU A 86 -0.79 -11.02 -9.33
N LEU A 87 -1.44 -10.15 -8.56
CA LEU A 87 -2.29 -10.49 -7.42
C LEU A 87 -3.75 -10.18 -7.73
N LEU A 88 -4.59 -11.20 -7.54
CA LEU A 88 -6.05 -11.14 -7.60
C LEU A 88 -6.63 -11.04 -6.18
N PRO A 89 -7.95 -10.78 -6.03
CA PRO A 89 -8.56 -10.65 -4.71
C PRO A 89 -8.35 -11.89 -3.84
N ASN A 90 -8.08 -11.65 -2.55
CA ASN A 90 -7.74 -12.65 -1.53
C ASN A 90 -6.37 -13.32 -1.71
N GLN A 91 -5.47 -12.69 -2.46
CA GLN A 91 -4.08 -13.10 -2.58
C GLN A 91 -3.16 -12.07 -1.93
N GLY A 92 -2.02 -12.53 -1.43
CA GLY A 92 -1.01 -11.66 -0.85
C GLY A 92 0.41 -12.05 -1.25
N PHE A 93 1.30 -11.08 -1.13
CA PHE A 93 2.71 -11.21 -1.48
C PHE A 93 3.54 -10.35 -0.54
N THR A 94 4.66 -10.89 -0.08
CA THR A 94 5.64 -10.13 0.72
C THR A 94 6.81 -9.76 -0.16
N VAL A 95 7.12 -8.48 -0.26
CA VAL A 95 8.36 -7.98 -0.81
C VAL A 95 9.37 -7.84 0.34
N PRO A 96 10.48 -8.60 0.34
CA PRO A 96 11.50 -8.46 1.37
C PRO A 96 12.19 -7.09 1.32
N LYS A 97 12.64 -6.60 2.47
CA LYS A 97 13.45 -5.39 2.55
C LYS A 97 14.66 -5.46 1.61
N GLY A 98 15.00 -4.31 1.04
CA GLY A 98 16.08 -4.14 0.08
C GLY A 98 15.74 -4.56 -1.35
N VAL A 99 14.59 -5.19 -1.61
CA VAL A 99 14.14 -5.52 -2.96
C VAL A 99 13.47 -4.31 -3.61
N LEU A 100 13.98 -3.93 -4.79
CA LEU A 100 13.41 -2.88 -5.63
C LEU A 100 12.13 -3.39 -6.31
N HIS A 101 11.06 -2.62 -6.20
CA HIS A 101 9.73 -2.94 -6.74
C HIS A 101 8.90 -1.68 -7.01
#